data_AF-A0A0P1A3D0-F1
#
_entry.id   AF-A0A0P1A3D0-F1
#
_cell.length_a   1.000
_cell.length_b   1.000
_cell.length_c   1.000
_cell.angle_alpha   90.00
_cell.angle_beta   90.00
_cell.angle_gamma   90.00
#
_symmetry.space_group_name_H-M   'P 1'
#
loop_
_entity.id
_entity.type
_entity.pdbx_description
1 polymer ?
#
loop_
_entity_poly.entity_id
_entity_poly.type
_entity_poly.pdbx_seq_one_letter_code
_entity_poly.pdbx_strand_id
1 'polypeptide(L)'
;MKSAHIQPTDLDGYNMTMLPESLLGPFGADTLVTLSSYAPKIRDDPEYTDWVYVATAVQYFKIEPEFKAPLFDYLEGYVAVAKTDWSTSLIQGKQSIHLSRLVEGLACTG
;
A
#
# COMPACT_ATOMS: atom_id res chain seq x y z
N MET A 1 -10.68 2.99 31.13
CA MET A 1 -9.71 1.93 30.78
C MET A 1 -9.08 2.33 29.45
N LYS A 2 -7.75 2.52 29.39
CA LYS A 2 -7.06 2.77 28.12
C LYS A 2 -7.11 1.47 27.32
N SER A 3 -7.71 1.50 26.13
CA SER A 3 -7.68 0.36 25.20
C SER A 3 -6.22 0.03 24.93
N ALA A 4 -5.85 -1.25 24.99
CA ALA A 4 -4.53 -1.68 24.54
C ALA A 4 -4.40 -1.25 23.07
N HIS A 5 -3.39 -0.43 22.78
CA HIS A 5 -3.07 0.02 21.44
C HIS A 5 -2.58 -1.21 20.65
N ILE A 6 -3.38 -1.66 19.69
CA ILE A 6 -3.05 -2.78 18.80
C ILE A 6 -2.45 -2.15 17.56
N GLN A 7 -1.15 -2.38 17.31
CA GLN A 7 -0.51 -1.88 16.09
C GLN A 7 -1.04 -2.61 14.85
N PRO A 8 -1.17 -1.96 13.67
CA PRO A 8 -1.50 -2.68 12.44
C PRO A 8 -0.41 -3.70 12.20
N THR A 9 -0.75 -4.97 12.29
CA THR A 9 0.23 -6.04 12.13
C THR A 9 0.55 -6.36 10.67
N ASP A 10 -0.37 -6.11 9.72
CA ASP A 10 -0.19 -6.41 8.28
C ASP A 10 -0.77 -5.32 7.33
N LEU A 11 -0.10 -5.11 6.19
CA LEU A 11 -0.57 -4.35 5.02
C LEU A 11 -0.77 -5.32 3.82
N ASP A 12 -1.95 -5.36 3.21
CA ASP A 12 -2.27 -6.28 2.10
C ASP A 12 -1.62 -5.80 0.78
N GLY A 13 -0.54 -6.47 0.36
CA GLY A 13 0.18 -6.21 -0.89
C GLY A 13 -0.38 -7.00 -2.06
N TYR A 14 -0.68 -6.32 -3.17
CA TYR A 14 -1.34 -6.92 -4.34
C TYR A 14 -0.33 -7.38 -5.40
N ASN A 15 -0.61 -8.53 -6.03
CA ASN A 15 -0.11 -8.89 -7.35
C ASN A 15 -1.04 -8.29 -8.41
N MET A 16 -0.52 -7.53 -9.38
CA MET A 16 -1.32 -6.97 -10.46
C MET A 16 -1.11 -7.75 -11.76
N THR A 17 -2.17 -8.36 -12.28
CA THR A 17 -2.15 -8.97 -13.61
C THR A 17 -2.26 -7.89 -14.69
N MET A 18 -1.32 -7.86 -15.62
CA MET A 18 -1.25 -6.85 -16.69
C MET A 18 -0.82 -7.48 -18.01
N LEU A 19 -1.20 -6.85 -19.12
CA LEU A 19 -0.59 -7.14 -20.42
C LEU A 19 0.87 -6.62 -20.43
N PRO A 20 1.83 -7.32 -21.06
CA PRO A 20 3.24 -6.97 -21.03
C PRO A 20 3.56 -5.53 -21.49
N GLU A 21 2.94 -5.07 -22.56
CA GLU A 21 3.11 -3.70 -23.10
C GLU A 21 2.64 -2.61 -22.13
N SER A 22 1.74 -2.95 -21.21
CA SER A 22 1.19 -2.02 -20.23
C SER A 22 2.12 -1.79 -19.03
N LEU A 23 3.18 -2.60 -18.86
CA LEU A 23 4.11 -2.52 -17.71
C LEU A 23 4.90 -1.21 -17.65
N LEU A 24 5.17 -0.59 -18.80
CA LEU A 24 5.98 0.63 -18.86
C LEU A 24 5.24 1.87 -18.34
N GLY A 25 3.91 1.84 -18.28
CA GLY A 25 3.09 2.95 -17.83
C GLY A 25 3.29 3.32 -16.35
N PRO A 26 3.00 2.41 -15.40
CA PRO A 26 3.09 2.71 -13.96
C PRO A 26 4.52 2.81 -13.43
N PHE A 27 5.47 2.16 -14.10
CA PHE A 27 6.85 2.07 -13.65
C PHE A 27 7.76 3.02 -14.42
N GLY A 28 7.52 3.24 -15.71
CA GLY A 28 8.36 4.03 -16.62
C GLY A 28 9.31 3.13 -17.39
N ALA A 29 9.63 3.47 -18.65
CA ALA A 29 10.51 2.64 -19.46
C ALA A 29 11.93 2.50 -18.88
N ASP A 30 12.37 3.51 -18.12
CA ASP A 30 13.66 3.53 -17.45
C ASP A 30 13.60 3.03 -16.01
N THR A 31 12.44 2.51 -15.56
CA THR A 31 12.36 1.96 -14.21
C THR A 31 13.13 0.67 -14.11
N LEU A 32 13.98 0.65 -13.11
CA LEU A 32 14.75 -0.52 -12.74
C LEU A 32 13.79 -1.56 -12.16
N VAL A 33 13.66 -2.67 -12.87
CA VAL A 33 12.96 -3.87 -12.41
C VAL A 33 13.99 -4.89 -11.94
N THR A 34 13.63 -5.71 -10.94
CA THR A 34 14.49 -6.82 -10.48
C THR A 34 13.94 -8.13 -11.01
N LEU A 35 14.77 -8.91 -11.71
CA LEU A 35 14.38 -10.24 -12.17
C LEU A 35 14.20 -11.20 -10.98
N SER A 36 13.16 -12.02 -11.04
CA SER A 36 12.85 -12.99 -9.98
C SER A 36 13.72 -14.24 -10.13
N SER A 37 14.36 -14.68 -9.04
CA SER A 37 15.13 -15.95 -8.98
C SER A 37 14.44 -17.03 -8.13
N TYR A 38 13.31 -16.68 -7.51
CA TYR A 38 12.49 -17.54 -6.67
C TYR A 38 11.05 -17.01 -6.63
N ALA A 39 10.09 -17.85 -6.24
CA ALA A 39 8.68 -17.49 -6.10
C ALA A 39 8.41 -16.89 -4.70
N PRO A 40 7.85 -15.66 -4.59
CA PRO A 40 7.45 -15.07 -3.33
C PRO A 40 6.18 -15.74 -2.78
N LYS A 41 6.02 -15.72 -1.44
CA LYS A 41 4.79 -16.15 -0.78
C LYS A 41 3.87 -14.96 -0.61
N ILE A 42 2.91 -14.85 -1.51
CA ILE A 42 1.96 -13.75 -1.60
C ILE A 42 0.55 -14.31 -1.66
N ARG A 43 -0.43 -13.52 -1.22
CA ARG A 43 -1.83 -13.89 -1.35
C ARG A 43 -2.26 -13.62 -2.79
N ASP A 44 -1.97 -14.58 -3.66
CA ASP A 44 -2.36 -14.52 -5.05
C ASP A 44 -3.61 -15.35 -5.32
N ASP A 45 -4.21 -15.15 -6.48
CA ASP A 45 -5.30 -15.99 -6.94
C ASP A 45 -4.80 -17.44 -7.15
N PRO A 46 -5.55 -18.47 -6.67
CA PRO A 46 -5.19 -19.85 -6.91
C PRO A 46 -4.92 -20.20 -8.39
N GLU A 47 -5.54 -19.50 -9.34
CA GLU A 47 -5.32 -19.66 -10.78
C GLU A 47 -3.87 -19.42 -11.21
N TYR A 48 -3.12 -18.56 -10.51
CA TYR A 48 -1.74 -18.19 -10.86
C TYR A 48 -0.68 -18.93 -10.03
N THR A 49 -1.08 -19.95 -9.26
CA THR A 49 -0.19 -20.64 -8.32
C THR A 49 1.01 -21.32 -9.01
N ASP A 50 0.88 -21.70 -10.28
CA ASP A 50 1.92 -22.36 -11.09
C ASP A 50 2.63 -21.42 -12.08
N TRP A 51 2.32 -20.13 -12.06
CA TRP A 51 2.91 -19.15 -12.97
C TRP A 51 4.32 -18.73 -12.54
N VAL A 52 5.13 -18.35 -13.54
CA VAL A 52 6.55 -17.99 -13.32
C VAL A 52 6.68 -16.52 -12.98
N TYR A 53 7.34 -16.24 -11.86
CA TYR A 53 7.71 -14.88 -11.48
C TYR A 53 8.85 -14.39 -12.37
N VAL A 54 8.66 -13.25 -13.02
CA VAL A 54 9.62 -12.67 -13.97
C VAL A 54 10.35 -11.47 -13.38
N ALA A 55 9.63 -10.49 -12.84
CA ALA A 55 10.19 -9.28 -12.24
C ALA A 55 9.19 -8.50 -11.36
N THR A 56 9.63 -7.44 -10.64
CA THR A 56 8.77 -6.60 -9.76
C THR A 56 9.06 -5.09 -9.84
N ALA A 57 8.04 -4.23 -9.62
CA ALA A 57 8.10 -2.77 -9.48
C ALA A 57 6.94 -2.18 -8.58
N VAL A 58 7.02 -0.91 -8.14
CA VAL A 58 6.35 -0.22 -6.97
C VAL A 58 4.82 -0.45 -6.71
N GLN A 59 4.36 -0.49 -5.45
CA GLN A 59 3.09 -1.13 -5.00
C GLN A 59 2.07 -0.22 -4.24
N TYR A 60 0.82 -0.70 -4.06
CA TYR A 60 -0.24 -0.12 -3.19
C TYR A 60 -0.10 -0.56 -1.72
N PHE A 61 -0.59 0.27 -0.80
CA PHE A 61 -0.64 -0.01 0.64
C PHE A 61 -2.09 0.00 1.14
N LYS A 62 -2.51 -1.07 1.82
CA LYS A 62 -3.85 -1.20 2.44
C LYS A 62 -3.70 -1.54 3.90
N ILE A 63 -4.38 -0.79 4.78
CA ILE A 63 -4.43 -1.04 6.22
C ILE A 63 -5.76 -1.65 6.64
N GLU A 64 -5.79 -2.25 7.82
CA GLU A 64 -7.05 -2.64 8.46
C GLU A 64 -7.90 -1.40 8.79
N PRO A 65 -9.25 -1.48 8.71
CA PRO A 65 -10.13 -0.31 8.82
C PRO A 65 -10.00 0.48 10.12
N GLU A 66 -9.63 -0.18 11.22
CA GLU A 66 -9.49 0.47 12.54
C GLU A 66 -8.38 1.54 12.58
N PHE A 67 -7.37 1.40 11.72
CA PHE A 67 -6.25 2.35 11.62
C PHE A 67 -6.57 3.59 10.79
N LYS A 68 -7.69 3.61 10.06
CA LYS A 68 -8.03 4.72 9.16
C LYS A 68 -8.16 6.05 9.91
N ALA A 69 -8.96 6.10 10.97
CA ALA A 69 -9.20 7.35 11.69
C ALA A 69 -7.94 7.86 12.42
N PRO A 70 -7.23 7.02 13.19
CA PRO A 70 -5.93 7.40 13.77
C PRO A 70 -4.92 7.92 12.74
N LEU A 71 -4.76 7.21 11.60
CA LEU A 71 -3.84 7.62 10.53
C LEU A 71 -4.22 8.94 9.88
N PHE A 72 -5.52 9.18 9.71
CA PHE A 72 -5.99 10.46 9.23
C PHE A 72 -5.61 11.58 10.20
N ASP A 73 -5.94 11.42 11.49
CA ASP A 73 -5.73 12.45 12.50
C ASP A 73 -4.22 12.75 12.67
N TYR A 74 -3.36 11.73 12.57
CA TYR A 74 -1.91 11.93 12.51
C TYR A 74 -1.53 12.79 11.30
N LEU A 75 -1.95 12.43 10.08
CA LEU A 75 -1.53 13.11 8.85
C LEU A 75 -2.05 14.55 8.76
N GLU A 76 -3.25 14.84 9.28
CA GLU A 76 -3.83 16.19 9.34
C GLU A 76 -2.94 17.17 10.12
N GLY A 77 -2.14 16.68 11.08
CA GLY A 77 -1.16 17.50 11.79
C GLY A 77 0.06 17.93 10.97
N TYR A 78 0.30 17.33 9.80
CA TYR A 78 1.51 17.54 8.99
C TYR A 78 1.26 17.96 7.55
N VAL A 79 0.11 17.59 6.99
CA VAL A 79 -0.26 17.88 5.61
C VAL A 79 -1.72 18.31 5.52
N ALA A 80 -2.03 19.16 4.55
CA ALA A 80 -3.40 19.58 4.29
C ALA A 80 -4.19 18.40 3.68
N VAL A 81 -4.90 17.66 4.52
CA VAL A 81 -5.78 16.55 4.13
C VAL A 81 -7.19 16.82 4.63
N ALA A 82 -8.19 16.27 3.93
CA ALA A 82 -9.60 16.39 4.30
C ALA A 82 -10.20 15.01 4.56
N LYS A 83 -11.09 14.89 5.54
CA LYS A 83 -11.76 13.61 5.85
C LYS A 83 -12.61 13.18 4.67
N THR A 84 -12.73 11.87 4.49
CA THR A 84 -13.57 11.27 3.47
C THR A 84 -14.62 10.36 4.09
N ASP A 85 -15.85 10.43 3.55
CA ASP A 85 -16.96 9.58 3.97
C ASP A 85 -16.81 8.12 3.49
N TRP A 86 -15.86 7.85 2.59
CA TRP A 86 -15.60 6.52 2.04
C TRP A 86 -14.80 5.64 2.99
N SER A 87 -15.40 4.60 3.57
CA SER A 87 -14.78 3.73 4.58
C SER A 87 -13.43 3.12 4.17
N THR A 88 -13.19 2.89 2.87
CA THR A 88 -11.98 2.25 2.32
C THR A 88 -10.88 3.22 1.87
N SER A 89 -11.11 4.53 1.97
CA SER A 89 -10.14 5.57 1.58
C SER A 89 -9.68 6.37 2.79
N LEU A 90 -8.40 6.73 2.82
CA LEU A 90 -7.83 7.48 3.95
C LEU A 90 -8.23 8.96 3.94
N ILE A 91 -8.07 9.64 2.81
CA ILE A 91 -8.31 11.09 2.66
C ILE A 91 -9.27 11.40 1.51
N GLN A 92 -9.87 12.59 1.54
CA GLN A 92 -10.56 13.22 0.42
C GLN A 92 -9.57 14.06 -0.39
N GLY A 93 -9.57 13.90 -1.71
CA GLY A 93 -8.68 14.65 -2.61
C GLY A 93 -7.34 13.95 -2.83
N LYS A 94 -6.34 14.71 -3.30
CA LYS A 94 -5.02 14.19 -3.67
C LYS A 94 -3.94 14.94 -2.90
N GLN A 95 -3.24 14.21 -2.04
CA GLN A 95 -2.06 14.70 -1.36
C GLN A 95 -0.92 13.73 -1.62
N SER A 96 0.14 14.23 -2.25
CA SER A 96 1.40 13.50 -2.31
C SER A 96 2.14 13.75 -1.01
N ILE A 97 2.45 12.66 -0.32
CA ILE A 97 3.37 12.69 0.81
C ILE A 97 4.57 11.83 0.43
N HIS A 98 5.72 12.17 1.00
CA HIS A 98 6.82 11.23 0.99
C HIS A 98 6.35 9.94 1.66
N LEU A 99 6.67 8.78 1.08
CA LEU A 99 6.31 7.48 1.65
C LEU A 99 6.74 7.37 3.13
N SER A 100 7.83 8.02 3.53
CA SER A 100 8.27 8.14 4.93
C SER A 100 7.22 8.74 5.87
N ARG A 101 6.51 9.78 5.44
CA ARG A 101 5.43 10.40 6.22
C ARG A 101 4.25 9.45 6.40
N LEU A 102 3.94 8.65 5.39
CA LEU A 102 2.89 7.62 5.48
C LEU A 102 3.28 6.54 6.50
N VAL A 103 4.53 6.10 6.47
CA VAL A 103 5.07 5.08 7.40
C VAL A 103 5.11 5.58 8.84
N GLU A 104 5.56 6.81 9.09
CA GLU A 104 5.57 7.40 10.45
C GLU A 104 4.16 7.48 11.03
N GLY A 105 3.16 7.85 10.21
CA GLY A 105 1.78 7.86 10.65
C GLY A 105 1.29 6.49 11.07
N LEU A 106 1.54 5.47 10.24
CA LEU A 106 1.14 4.09 10.54
C LEU A 106 1.73 3.58 11.85
N ALA A 107 2.98 3.93 12.16
CA ALA A 107 3.68 3.52 13.39
C ALA A 107 3.16 4.24 14.66
N CYS A 108 2.74 5.50 14.54
CA CYS A 108 2.20 6.25 15.67
C CYS A 108 0.73 5.93 15.96
N THR A 109 0.04 5.30 15.02
CA THR A 109 -1.41 5.04 15.07
C THR A 109 -1.77 3.65 15.54
N GLY A 110 -0.74 2.82 15.71
CA GLY A 110 -0.80 1.51 16.31
C GLY A 110 -0.63 1.52 17.82
#